data_AF-A0A660Q3F6-F1
#
_entry.id   AF-A0A660Q3F6-F1
#
_cell.length_a   1.000
_cell.length_b   1.000
_cell.length_c   1.000
_cell.angle_alpha   90.00
_cell.angle_beta   90.00
_cell.angle_gamma   90.00
#
_symmetry.space_group_name_H-M   'P 1'
#
loop_
_entity.id
_entity.type
_entity.pdbx_description
1 polymer ?
#
loop_
_entity_poly.entity_id
_entity_poly.type
_entity_poly.pdbx_seq_one_letter_code
_entity_poly.pdbx_strand_id
1 'polypeptide(L)'
;MSFVKTSLILSAFLLIGLPSLAIAQQADYKYDMFEEERKMHEVFLKKTRDTFIVYDSIQLDSLVEANMAEYHIPGVALCVFKDSQIVYTRNFGYARVADGIKIADTTLFVLASISKTFVASAAMQLWENGLLDLDADINDYLPFNVDNPFFPDDSITMRMLLCHTSSIDRRDGNWIPDIVYGGDYQGDLGQYLQDYLDPSGADYYAFNYSNNAPGTDFEYSNYAFALAGYIIERIAIDNSIAASLEQYCQDSIFAPLGMNETSWFLSNLDTFNIAMPYWYNNVTYIPYGHQGLPIYPCAQLRTSSIQLARHMMAFMNYGSYYGTRILDSSTAELMMTDQFPSVPTDYPGEIQGIGWYDMYSTEDGWSYWGHSGSLWGCKTWMLFDPVERVGFLCLTNSTGNGTGMSYIMNGLAGFSRDPDMDAVVGGLDNCPFDYNPDQMDADTDGTGDLCDNCSGEYNPEQEDTDIDNVGDSCDNCIDIYNPNQIDSDLDGTGDLCEYICGDANGSGGINILDITYIVSYLYKGGPAPDPAVSADADGSGGINILDITFIVNYLYKGGPEPNC
;
A
#
# COMPACT_ATOMS: atom_id res chain seq x y z
N MET A 1 -11.38 54.54 -14.35
CA MET A 1 -12.65 55.30 -14.25
C MET A 1 -13.75 54.28 -13.90
N SER A 2 -14.15 54.27 -12.62
CA SER A 2 -15.36 53.70 -11.97
C SER A 2 -16.06 52.40 -12.44
N PHE A 3 -15.91 51.34 -11.64
CA PHE A 3 -16.92 50.60 -10.84
C PHE A 3 -18.45 50.64 -11.15
N VAL A 4 -19.06 49.42 -11.04
CA VAL A 4 -20.44 48.98 -10.64
C VAL A 4 -21.62 49.15 -11.60
N LYS A 5 -22.26 48.01 -11.97
CA LYS A 5 -23.68 47.71 -11.64
C LYS A 5 -24.10 46.26 -11.87
N THR A 6 -24.74 45.72 -10.84
CA THR A 6 -25.27 44.36 -10.66
C THR A 6 -26.78 44.32 -10.94
N SER A 7 -27.25 43.15 -11.41
CA SER A 7 -28.51 42.46 -11.06
C SER A 7 -29.83 42.74 -11.78
N LEU A 8 -30.60 41.63 -11.86
CA LEU A 8 -32.02 41.40 -12.16
C LEU A 8 -32.43 41.25 -13.63
N ILE A 9 -32.78 40.03 -14.02
CA ILE A 9 -34.18 39.60 -14.23
C ILE A 9 -34.26 38.08 -14.02
N LEU A 10 -35.02 37.67 -13.01
CA LEU A 10 -35.48 36.31 -12.75
C LEU A 10 -37.00 36.39 -12.72
N SER A 11 -37.70 35.78 -13.67
CA SER A 11 -39.02 35.17 -13.47
C SER A 11 -39.65 34.72 -14.79
N ALA A 12 -39.92 33.42 -14.85
CA ALA A 12 -41.06 32.75 -15.47
C ALA A 12 -40.59 31.55 -16.30
N PHE A 13 -40.57 30.36 -15.70
CA PHE A 13 -41.17 29.14 -16.28
C PHE A 13 -41.12 28.06 -15.20
N LEU A 14 -42.26 27.87 -14.54
CA LEU A 14 -42.54 26.77 -13.63
C LEU A 14 -43.86 26.20 -14.13
N LEU A 15 -43.81 25.05 -14.82
CA LEU A 15 -44.90 24.10 -15.10
C LEU A 15 -44.56 23.22 -16.31
N ILE A 16 -43.69 22.22 -16.15
CA ILE A 16 -43.92 20.81 -16.54
C ILE A 16 -42.98 19.98 -15.65
N GLY A 17 -43.51 18.99 -14.94
CA GLY A 17 -42.74 18.08 -14.09
C GLY A 17 -41.87 17.13 -14.90
N LEU A 18 -40.55 17.31 -14.78
CA LEU A 18 -39.52 16.30 -15.00
C LEU A 18 -38.53 16.44 -13.84
N PRO A 19 -38.00 15.35 -13.27
CA PRO A 19 -36.92 15.47 -12.31
C PRO A 19 -35.71 16.02 -13.07
N SER A 20 -35.42 17.30 -12.88
CA SER A 20 -34.18 17.89 -13.32
C SER A 20 -33.07 17.12 -12.62
N LEU A 21 -32.37 16.27 -13.37
CA LEU A 21 -31.01 15.89 -13.03
C LEU A 21 -30.31 17.16 -12.59
N ALA A 22 -29.79 17.13 -11.36
CA ALA A 22 -28.76 18.05 -10.96
C ALA A 22 -27.59 17.84 -11.92
N ILE A 23 -27.62 18.57 -13.04
CA ILE A 23 -26.43 19.01 -13.75
C ILE A 23 -25.73 19.87 -12.71
N ALA A 24 -24.92 19.20 -11.87
CA ALA A 24 -24.05 19.86 -10.94
C ALA A 24 -23.17 20.76 -11.80
N GLN A 25 -23.37 22.06 -11.59
CA GLN A 25 -22.56 23.13 -12.12
C GLN A 25 -21.08 22.76 -11.94
N GLN A 26 -20.46 22.45 -13.07
CA GLN A 26 -19.04 22.35 -13.30
C GLN A 26 -18.46 23.77 -13.23
N ALA A 27 -18.49 24.36 -12.03
CA ALA A 27 -17.99 25.70 -11.75
C ALA A 27 -17.18 25.66 -10.45
N ASP A 28 -15.88 25.96 -10.58
CA ASP A 28 -14.93 26.32 -9.52
C ASP A 28 -14.49 25.26 -8.50
N TYR A 29 -14.00 24.11 -8.96
CA TYR A 29 -12.83 23.50 -8.31
C TYR A 29 -11.79 23.18 -9.38
N LYS A 30 -10.72 23.98 -9.44
CA LYS A 30 -9.45 23.55 -10.03
C LYS A 30 -8.88 22.45 -9.12
N TYR A 31 -9.45 21.26 -9.18
CA TYR A 31 -8.78 20.08 -8.63
C TYR A 31 -7.66 19.74 -9.61
N ASP A 32 -6.46 20.21 -9.30
CA ASP A 32 -5.26 19.88 -10.04
C ASP A 32 -4.82 18.47 -9.63
N MET A 33 -5.21 17.48 -10.44
CA MET A 33 -4.91 16.07 -10.19
C MET A 33 -3.40 15.81 -10.11
N PHE A 34 -2.60 16.56 -10.87
CA PHE A 34 -1.15 16.41 -10.89
C PHE A 34 -0.50 16.98 -9.64
N GLU A 35 -0.93 18.16 -9.19
CA GLU A 35 -0.41 18.74 -7.95
C GLU A 35 -0.71 17.85 -6.73
N GLU A 36 -1.85 17.17 -6.73
CA GLU A 36 -2.16 16.17 -5.71
C GLU A 36 -1.29 14.91 -5.82
N GLU A 37 -1.06 14.37 -7.01
CA GLU A 37 -0.12 13.25 -7.22
C GLU A 37 1.31 13.62 -6.80
N ARG A 38 1.74 14.85 -7.07
CA ARG A 38 3.04 15.38 -6.63
C ARG A 38 3.16 15.39 -5.11
N LYS A 39 2.17 15.96 -4.41
CA LYS A 39 2.15 15.97 -2.93
C LYS A 39 2.11 14.56 -2.34
N MET A 40 1.36 13.64 -2.97
CA MET A 40 1.33 12.24 -2.56
C MET A 40 2.73 11.63 -2.57
N HIS A 41 3.40 11.79 -3.70
CA HIS A 41 4.75 11.30 -3.91
C HIS A 41 5.73 11.90 -2.89
N GLU A 42 5.68 13.22 -2.66
CA GLU A 42 6.51 13.89 -1.64
C GLU A 42 6.29 13.35 -0.21
N VAL A 43 5.03 13.15 0.19
CA VAL A 43 4.68 12.63 1.53
C VAL A 43 5.19 11.20 1.72
N PHE A 44 4.99 10.35 0.71
CA PHE A 44 5.47 8.98 0.74
C PHE A 44 7.01 8.91 0.79
N LEU A 45 7.70 9.70 -0.04
CA LEU A 45 9.17 9.79 -0.05
C LEU A 45 9.74 10.20 1.31
N LYS A 46 9.19 11.27 1.89
CA LYS A 46 9.70 11.78 3.16
C LYS A 46 9.60 10.74 4.26
N LYS A 47 8.47 10.02 4.33
CA LYS A 47 8.26 9.02 5.38
C LYS A 47 9.04 7.72 5.17
N THR A 48 9.17 7.26 3.93
CA THR A 48 9.99 6.08 3.63
C THR A 48 11.47 6.30 3.89
N ARG A 49 11.95 7.56 3.82
CA ARG A 49 13.36 7.93 4.10
C ARG A 49 13.67 8.15 5.58
N ASP A 50 12.75 8.71 6.37
CA ASP A 50 13.05 9.20 7.72
C ASP A 50 12.95 8.13 8.83
N THR A 51 12.13 7.09 8.66
CA THR A 51 11.92 6.02 9.68
C THR A 51 11.38 4.74 9.03
N PHE A 52 12.15 3.65 9.10
CA PHE A 52 11.66 2.31 8.76
C PHE A 52 10.87 1.74 9.95
N ILE A 53 9.60 1.41 9.73
CA ILE A 53 8.71 0.78 10.72
C ILE A 53 8.11 -0.44 10.04
N VAL A 54 8.29 -1.62 10.64
CA VAL A 54 7.56 -2.82 10.27
C VAL A 54 6.18 -2.73 10.92
N TYR A 55 5.14 -2.92 10.12
CA TYR A 55 3.76 -2.95 10.60
C TYR A 55 3.28 -4.39 10.55
N ASP A 56 2.84 -4.93 11.68
CA ASP A 56 2.05 -6.17 11.67
C ASP A 56 0.67 -5.93 11.01
N SER A 57 -0.07 -7.02 10.79
CA SER A 57 -1.39 -6.94 10.15
C SER A 57 -2.42 -6.10 10.91
N ILE A 58 -2.39 -6.07 12.25
CA ILE A 58 -3.33 -5.32 13.10
C ILE A 58 -3.01 -3.82 13.05
N GLN A 59 -1.72 -3.48 13.12
CA GLN A 59 -1.25 -2.12 13.01
C GLN A 59 -1.53 -1.53 11.63
N LEU A 60 -1.32 -2.31 10.56
CA LEU A 60 -1.65 -1.90 9.20
C LEU A 60 -3.16 -1.68 9.03
N ASP A 61 -4.00 -2.61 9.49
CA ASP A 61 -5.45 -2.49 9.43
C ASP A 61 -5.91 -1.21 10.16
N SER A 62 -5.37 -0.95 11.36
CA SER A 62 -5.66 0.26 12.15
C SER A 62 -5.22 1.55 11.45
N LEU A 63 -4.04 1.53 10.82
CA LEU A 63 -3.53 2.65 10.02
C LEU A 63 -4.45 2.95 8.84
N VAL A 64 -4.94 1.93 8.15
CA VAL A 64 -5.85 2.07 7.01
C VAL A 64 -7.16 2.68 7.46
N GLU A 65 -7.80 2.13 8.49
CA GLU A 65 -9.08 2.64 9.01
C GLU A 65 -8.98 4.10 9.49
N ALA A 66 -7.90 4.45 10.20
CA ALA A 66 -7.66 5.82 10.65
C ALA A 66 -7.53 6.80 9.47
N ASN A 67 -6.78 6.42 8.42
CA ASN A 67 -6.62 7.25 7.23
C ASN A 67 -7.91 7.32 6.40
N MET A 68 -8.69 6.24 6.32
CA MET A 68 -9.99 6.28 5.67
C MET A 68 -10.95 7.24 6.38
N ALA A 69 -10.95 7.25 7.72
CA ALA A 69 -11.79 8.14 8.52
C ALA A 69 -11.37 9.61 8.36
N GLU A 70 -10.08 9.90 8.49
CA GLU A 70 -9.51 11.27 8.40
C GLU A 70 -9.66 11.86 7.00
N TYR A 71 -9.38 11.07 5.96
CA TYR A 71 -9.35 11.56 4.57
C TYR A 71 -10.63 11.22 3.79
N HIS A 72 -11.67 10.75 4.47
CA HIS A 72 -12.97 10.44 3.87
C HIS A 72 -12.85 9.53 2.64
N ILE A 73 -12.24 8.36 2.83
CA ILE A 73 -12.10 7.35 1.79
C ILE A 73 -13.24 6.33 1.96
N PRO A 74 -14.14 6.16 0.99
CA PRO A 74 -15.31 5.31 1.17
C PRO A 74 -14.96 3.82 1.16
N GLY A 75 -14.03 3.41 0.30
CA GLY A 75 -13.60 2.02 0.16
C GLY A 75 -12.15 1.91 -0.29
N VAL A 76 -11.48 0.86 0.21
CA VAL A 76 -10.07 0.55 -0.03
C VAL A 76 -9.95 -0.96 -0.29
N ALA A 77 -9.18 -1.35 -1.30
CA ALA A 77 -8.74 -2.73 -1.53
C ALA A 77 -7.22 -2.79 -1.56
N LEU A 78 -6.64 -3.69 -0.76
CA LEU A 78 -5.20 -3.89 -0.61
C LEU A 78 -4.81 -5.29 -1.08
N CYS A 79 -3.63 -5.41 -1.68
CA CYS A 79 -3.01 -6.69 -1.95
C CYS A 79 -1.49 -6.57 -1.79
N VAL A 80 -0.87 -7.53 -1.11
CA VAL A 80 0.58 -7.70 -1.00
C VAL A 80 0.91 -9.09 -1.52
N PHE A 81 1.99 -9.18 -2.28
CA PHE A 81 2.47 -10.43 -2.85
C PHE A 81 4.00 -10.51 -2.76
N LYS A 82 4.50 -11.72 -2.54
CA LYS A 82 5.92 -12.06 -2.54
C LYS A 82 6.12 -13.23 -3.50
N ASP A 83 7.17 -13.16 -4.31
CA ASP A 83 7.52 -14.09 -5.39
C ASP A 83 6.46 -14.28 -6.48
N SER A 84 5.50 -15.16 -6.24
CA SER A 84 4.39 -15.46 -7.15
C SER A 84 3.10 -15.74 -6.37
N GLN A 85 3.09 -15.39 -5.09
CA GLN A 85 2.02 -15.68 -4.16
C GLN A 85 1.50 -14.40 -3.54
N ILE A 86 0.18 -14.29 -3.50
CA ILE A 86 -0.49 -13.26 -2.71
C ILE A 86 -0.39 -13.71 -1.26
N VAL A 87 0.25 -12.88 -0.42
CA VAL A 87 0.51 -13.18 0.99
C VAL A 87 -0.47 -12.46 1.90
N TYR A 88 -1.05 -11.34 1.45
CA TYR A 88 -2.02 -10.59 2.23
C TYR A 88 -3.03 -9.87 1.33
N THR A 89 -4.31 -9.96 1.69
CA THR A 89 -5.39 -9.15 1.13
C THR A 89 -6.27 -8.61 2.25
N ARG A 90 -6.65 -7.34 2.12
CA ARG A 90 -7.62 -6.69 2.99
C ARG A 90 -8.46 -5.69 2.22
N ASN A 91 -9.74 -5.63 2.59
CA ASN A 91 -10.73 -4.77 1.97
C ASN A 91 -11.48 -4.03 3.07
N PHE A 92 -11.65 -2.73 2.88
CA PHE A 92 -12.26 -1.85 3.87
C PHE A 92 -13.37 -1.02 3.23
N GLY A 93 -14.36 -0.67 4.04
CA GLY A 93 -15.43 0.24 3.64
C GLY A 93 -16.35 -0.31 2.53
N TYR A 94 -16.75 0.55 1.62
CA TYR A 94 -17.87 0.34 0.70
C TYR A 94 -17.49 0.50 -0.77
N ALA A 95 -17.86 -0.48 -1.59
CA ALA A 95 -17.91 -0.36 -3.04
C ALA A 95 -18.99 0.65 -3.44
N ARG A 96 -20.14 0.60 -2.75
CA ARG A 96 -21.30 1.45 -2.99
C ARG A 96 -21.92 1.86 -1.66
N VAL A 97 -21.67 3.12 -1.27
CA VAL A 97 -22.08 3.67 0.03
C VAL A 97 -23.61 3.65 0.20
N ALA A 98 -24.36 4.12 -0.80
CA ALA A 98 -25.82 4.22 -0.71
C ALA A 98 -26.52 2.85 -0.59
N ASP A 99 -25.91 1.81 -1.14
CA ASP A 99 -26.46 0.45 -1.18
C ASP A 99 -25.93 -0.42 -0.03
N GLY A 100 -24.98 0.09 0.77
CA GLY A 100 -24.32 -0.66 1.85
C GLY A 100 -23.47 -1.82 1.35
N ILE A 101 -23.04 -1.81 0.08
CA ILE A 101 -22.23 -2.88 -0.51
C ILE A 101 -20.78 -2.67 -0.13
N LYS A 102 -20.21 -3.62 0.61
CA LYS A 102 -18.80 -3.61 1.04
C LYS A 102 -17.86 -3.95 -0.11
N ILE A 103 -16.62 -3.47 -0.02
CA ILE A 103 -15.55 -3.95 -0.89
C ILE A 103 -15.30 -5.44 -0.60
N ALA A 104 -15.13 -6.23 -1.64
CA ALA A 104 -14.73 -7.63 -1.59
C ALA A 104 -13.53 -7.88 -2.53
N ASP A 105 -12.91 -9.05 -2.42
CA ASP A 105 -11.76 -9.44 -3.27
C ASP A 105 -12.07 -9.42 -4.78
N THR A 106 -13.35 -9.59 -5.13
CA THR A 106 -13.84 -9.54 -6.51
C THR A 106 -14.25 -8.15 -6.96
N THR A 107 -14.30 -7.15 -6.07
CA THR A 107 -14.73 -5.80 -6.42
C THR A 107 -13.78 -5.18 -7.44
N LEU A 108 -14.34 -4.72 -8.55
CA LEU A 108 -13.59 -4.10 -9.63
C LEU A 108 -13.46 -2.60 -9.39
N PHE A 109 -12.28 -2.05 -9.63
CA PHE A 109 -12.00 -0.62 -9.58
C PHE A 109 -11.59 -0.15 -10.96
N VAL A 110 -11.97 1.08 -11.33
CA VAL A 110 -11.32 1.77 -12.45
C VAL A 110 -9.89 2.06 -12.05
N LEU A 111 -8.94 1.69 -12.90
CA LEU A 111 -7.51 1.77 -12.62
C LEU A 111 -6.93 3.15 -12.88
N ALA A 112 -7.64 4.00 -13.62
CA ALA A 112 -7.08 5.24 -14.13
C ALA A 112 -5.76 4.94 -14.87
N SER A 113 -4.74 5.79 -14.71
CA SER A 113 -3.50 5.74 -15.49
C SER A 113 -2.71 4.44 -15.40
N ILE A 114 -2.93 3.58 -14.40
CA ILE A 114 -2.38 2.21 -14.38
C ILE A 114 -2.73 1.43 -15.66
N SER A 115 -3.86 1.76 -16.33
CA SER A 115 -4.26 1.21 -17.64
C SER A 115 -3.14 1.27 -18.69
N LYS A 116 -2.27 2.28 -18.61
CA LYS A 116 -1.14 2.49 -19.54
C LYS A 116 -0.14 1.33 -19.54
N THR A 117 0.02 0.66 -18.40
CA THR A 117 0.92 -0.50 -18.28
C THR A 117 0.45 -1.67 -19.16
N PHE A 118 -0.85 -1.83 -19.36
CA PHE A 118 -1.43 -2.84 -20.25
C PHE A 118 -1.30 -2.46 -21.72
N VAL A 119 -1.50 -1.18 -22.06
CA VAL A 119 -1.24 -0.65 -23.41
C VAL A 119 0.23 -0.86 -23.79
N ALA A 120 1.16 -0.53 -22.89
CA ALA A 120 2.58 -0.74 -23.10
C ALA A 120 2.91 -2.23 -23.26
N SER A 121 2.34 -3.11 -22.43
CA SER A 121 2.50 -4.56 -22.57
C SER A 121 2.06 -5.05 -23.95
N ALA A 122 0.91 -4.59 -24.43
CA ALA A 122 0.36 -4.97 -25.74
C ALA A 122 1.23 -4.45 -26.90
N ALA A 123 1.72 -3.22 -26.84
CA ALA A 123 2.67 -2.69 -27.82
C ALA A 123 3.95 -3.55 -27.87
N MET A 124 4.49 -3.90 -26.71
CA MET A 124 5.72 -4.68 -26.64
C MET A 124 5.54 -6.12 -27.12
N GLN A 125 4.36 -6.72 -26.95
CA GLN A 125 4.02 -8.00 -27.59
C GLN A 125 4.04 -7.89 -29.13
N LEU A 126 3.51 -6.81 -29.71
CA LEU A 126 3.56 -6.61 -31.17
C LEU A 126 5.00 -6.36 -31.66
N TRP A 127 5.81 -5.67 -30.86
CA TRP A 127 7.23 -5.43 -31.14
C TRP A 127 8.05 -6.72 -31.15
N GLU A 128 7.89 -7.58 -30.14
CA GLU A 128 8.54 -8.91 -30.09
C GLU A 128 8.19 -9.78 -31.30
N ASN A 129 6.95 -9.66 -31.79
CA ASN A 129 6.47 -10.41 -32.95
C ASN A 129 6.88 -9.77 -34.30
N GLY A 130 7.62 -8.66 -34.29
CA GLY A 130 8.09 -7.97 -35.49
C GLY A 130 6.98 -7.28 -36.28
N LEU A 131 5.82 -7.02 -35.66
CA LEU A 131 4.68 -6.33 -36.27
C LEU A 131 4.68 -4.82 -35.98
N LEU A 132 5.51 -4.39 -35.04
CA LEU A 132 5.69 -3.01 -34.62
C LEU A 132 7.19 -2.75 -34.49
N ASP A 133 7.68 -1.66 -35.06
CA ASP A 133 9.00 -1.11 -34.76
C ASP A 133 8.83 0.07 -33.81
N LEU A 134 9.52 0.03 -32.66
CA LEU A 134 9.41 1.05 -31.61
C LEU A 134 9.92 2.43 -32.07
N ASP A 135 10.86 2.44 -33.01
CA ASP A 135 11.60 3.63 -33.43
C ASP A 135 11.25 4.06 -34.86
N ALA A 136 10.31 3.35 -35.51
CA ALA A 136 9.72 3.79 -36.76
C ALA A 136 8.71 4.93 -36.54
N ASP A 137 8.43 5.65 -37.62
CA ASP A 137 7.40 6.68 -37.66
C ASP A 137 6.02 6.06 -37.41
N ILE A 138 5.26 6.60 -36.45
CA ILE A 138 3.92 6.10 -36.14
C ILE A 138 2.94 6.25 -37.30
N ASN A 139 3.20 7.18 -38.23
CA ASN A 139 2.36 7.40 -39.40
C ASN A 139 2.33 6.17 -40.34
N ASP A 140 3.31 5.27 -40.26
CA ASP A 140 3.30 4.00 -41.01
C ASP A 140 2.17 3.06 -40.55
N TYR A 141 1.60 3.28 -39.37
CA TYR A 141 0.56 2.44 -38.76
C TYR A 141 -0.81 3.12 -38.68
N LEU A 142 -0.93 4.38 -39.12
CA LEU A 142 -2.12 5.20 -38.97
C LEU A 142 -2.80 5.49 -40.32
N PRO A 143 -4.15 5.59 -40.34
CA PRO A 143 -4.88 6.00 -41.55
C PRO A 143 -4.94 7.54 -41.73
N PHE A 144 -4.32 8.30 -40.83
CA PHE A 144 -4.25 9.76 -40.80
C PHE A 144 -2.87 10.20 -40.30
N ASN A 145 -2.56 11.49 -40.39
CA ASN A 145 -1.21 11.99 -40.19
C ASN A 145 -1.08 12.72 -38.85
N VAL A 146 -0.09 12.34 -38.04
CA VAL A 146 0.18 12.86 -36.70
C VAL A 146 1.62 13.38 -36.67
N ASP A 147 1.79 14.66 -36.99
CA ASP A 147 3.07 15.35 -36.92
C ASP A 147 2.95 16.58 -36.04
N ASN A 148 4.01 16.86 -35.28
CA ASN A 148 4.09 18.12 -34.56
C ASN A 148 4.23 19.28 -35.59
N PRO A 149 3.30 20.24 -35.66
CA PRO A 149 3.33 21.30 -36.67
C PRO A 149 4.51 22.27 -36.50
N PHE A 150 5.18 22.28 -35.35
CA PHE A 150 6.39 23.06 -35.11
C PHE A 150 7.66 22.34 -35.59
N PHE A 151 7.58 21.01 -35.80
CA PHE A 151 8.67 20.14 -36.23
C PHE A 151 8.18 19.12 -37.29
N PRO A 152 7.69 19.57 -38.46
CA PRO A 152 7.01 18.72 -39.43
C PRO A 152 7.92 17.71 -40.15
N ASP A 153 9.24 17.80 -39.97
CA ASP A 153 10.21 16.87 -40.55
C ASP A 153 10.70 15.82 -39.52
N ASP A 154 10.30 15.95 -38.25
CA ASP A 154 10.69 15.05 -37.16
C ASP A 154 9.56 14.04 -36.90
N SER A 155 9.87 12.74 -37.03
CA SER A 155 8.91 11.68 -36.78
C SER A 155 8.61 11.51 -35.29
N ILE A 156 7.35 11.21 -34.97
CA ILE A 156 6.95 10.69 -33.65
C ILE A 156 7.03 9.16 -33.70
N THR A 157 7.59 8.52 -32.67
CA THR A 157 7.72 7.06 -32.61
C THR A 157 6.87 6.43 -31.52
N MET A 158 6.61 5.12 -31.60
CA MET A 158 5.88 4.41 -30.55
C MET A 158 6.61 4.48 -29.21
N ARG A 159 7.95 4.39 -29.20
CA ARG A 159 8.76 4.57 -27.98
C ARG A 159 8.46 5.93 -27.34
N MET A 160 8.41 7.00 -28.14
CA MET A 160 8.11 8.33 -27.62
C MET A 160 6.68 8.43 -27.05
N LEU A 161 5.69 7.75 -27.65
CA LEU A 161 4.34 7.69 -27.10
C LEU A 161 4.30 7.01 -25.73
N LEU A 162 4.96 5.85 -25.61
CA LEU A 162 4.98 5.02 -24.39
C LEU A 162 5.89 5.58 -23.28
N CYS A 163 6.76 6.53 -23.60
CA CYS A 163 7.69 7.17 -22.67
C CYS A 163 7.38 8.65 -22.43
N HIS A 164 6.22 9.15 -22.88
CA HIS A 164 5.82 10.55 -22.69
C HIS A 164 6.81 11.59 -23.24
N THR A 165 7.44 11.30 -24.37
CA THR A 165 8.40 12.20 -25.04
C THR A 165 7.97 12.56 -26.46
N SER A 166 6.72 12.25 -26.85
CA SER A 166 6.23 12.43 -28.22
C SER A 166 5.99 13.87 -28.64
N SER A 167 6.08 14.83 -27.72
CA SER A 167 5.63 16.22 -27.88
C SER A 167 4.11 16.38 -28.08
N ILE A 168 3.31 15.34 -27.82
CA ILE A 168 1.85 15.41 -27.83
C ILE A 168 1.34 15.84 -26.44
N ASP A 169 0.46 16.83 -26.43
CA ASP A 169 -0.34 17.38 -25.33
C ASP A 169 0.27 18.52 -24.51
N ARG A 170 -0.19 19.76 -24.80
CA ARG A 170 -0.35 20.81 -23.78
C ARG A 170 -1.69 21.54 -23.94
N ARG A 171 -2.80 20.93 -23.49
CA ARG A 171 -4.01 21.70 -23.15
C ARG A 171 -4.29 21.67 -21.64
N ASP A 172 -3.81 22.70 -20.95
CA ASP A 172 -4.25 23.16 -19.61
C ASP A 172 -4.60 22.07 -18.57
N GLY A 173 -3.86 20.94 -18.57
CA GLY A 173 -3.91 19.89 -17.57
C GLY A 173 -4.97 18.82 -17.83
N ASN A 174 -4.58 17.67 -18.39
CA ASN A 174 -5.31 16.38 -18.38
C ASN A 174 -6.81 16.45 -18.73
N TRP A 175 -7.27 17.50 -19.40
CA TRP A 175 -8.69 17.71 -19.62
C TRP A 175 -9.14 16.83 -20.78
N ILE A 176 -9.94 15.82 -20.46
CA ILE A 176 -10.57 14.94 -21.43
C ILE A 176 -11.98 15.50 -21.69
N PRO A 177 -12.23 16.13 -22.86
CA PRO A 177 -13.57 16.53 -23.23
C PRO A 177 -14.48 15.29 -23.37
N ASP A 178 -15.79 15.51 -23.36
CA ASP A 178 -16.79 14.50 -23.76
C ASP A 178 -16.85 13.21 -22.93
N ILE A 179 -16.40 13.25 -21.68
CA ILE A 179 -16.60 12.16 -20.74
C ILE A 179 -18.10 11.92 -20.52
N VAL A 180 -18.49 10.66 -20.68
CA VAL A 180 -19.85 10.18 -20.39
C VAL A 180 -19.88 9.66 -18.96
N TYR A 181 -20.88 10.07 -18.19
CA TYR A 181 -21.11 9.57 -16.83
C TYR A 181 -22.27 8.57 -16.82
N GLY A 182 -22.05 7.41 -16.21
CA GLY A 182 -23.03 6.34 -16.09
C GLY A 182 -23.09 5.38 -17.29
N GLY A 183 -22.06 5.33 -18.13
CA GLY A 183 -22.01 4.43 -19.29
C GLY A 183 -20.71 4.53 -20.09
N ASP A 184 -20.57 3.64 -21.06
CA ASP A 184 -19.44 3.63 -22.01
C ASP A 184 -19.59 4.76 -23.03
N TYR A 185 -18.47 5.39 -23.40
CA TYR A 185 -18.43 6.30 -24.56
C TYR A 185 -18.70 5.50 -25.85
N GLN A 186 -19.55 6.03 -26.72
CA GLN A 186 -20.05 5.31 -27.91
C GLN A 186 -19.40 5.75 -29.23
N GLY A 187 -18.52 6.76 -29.20
CA GLY A 187 -17.81 7.23 -30.39
C GLY A 187 -16.62 6.34 -30.76
N ASP A 188 -16.11 6.55 -31.97
CA ASP A 188 -14.97 5.82 -32.50
C ASP A 188 -13.64 6.44 -32.01
N LEU A 189 -12.75 5.62 -31.45
CA LEU A 189 -11.46 6.08 -30.91
C LEU A 189 -10.58 6.69 -32.00
N GLY A 190 -10.52 6.07 -33.18
CA GLY A 190 -9.70 6.53 -34.30
C GLY A 190 -10.16 7.89 -34.82
N GLN A 191 -11.47 8.05 -35.01
CA GLN A 191 -12.06 9.32 -35.42
C GLN A 191 -11.82 10.41 -34.37
N TYR A 192 -11.99 10.11 -33.08
CA TYR A 192 -11.75 11.08 -32.00
C TYR A 192 -10.28 11.54 -31.98
N LEU A 193 -9.34 10.61 -32.13
CA LEU A 193 -7.91 10.93 -32.19
C LEU A 193 -7.55 11.70 -33.46
N GLN A 194 -8.12 11.35 -34.61
CA GLN A 194 -7.94 12.08 -35.85
C GLN A 194 -8.44 13.52 -35.71
N ASP A 195 -9.64 13.70 -35.14
CA ASP A 195 -10.23 15.02 -34.95
C ASP A 195 -9.38 15.92 -34.05
N TYR A 196 -8.62 15.34 -33.11
CA TYR A 196 -7.76 16.06 -32.18
C TYR A 196 -6.32 16.27 -32.69
N LEU A 197 -5.73 15.28 -33.37
CA LEU A 197 -4.30 15.23 -33.70
C LEU A 197 -3.98 15.59 -35.15
N ASP A 198 -4.90 15.37 -36.10
CA ASP A 198 -4.66 15.63 -37.52
C ASP A 198 -5.11 17.06 -37.90
N PRO A 199 -4.33 17.85 -38.69
CA PRO A 199 -4.73 19.19 -39.14
C PRO A 199 -6.08 19.28 -39.88
N SER A 200 -6.59 18.18 -40.41
CA SER A 200 -7.92 18.08 -41.03
C SER A 200 -9.07 17.87 -40.03
N GLY A 201 -8.74 17.55 -38.77
CA GLY A 201 -9.66 17.27 -37.69
C GLY A 201 -10.44 18.47 -37.18
N ALA A 202 -11.65 18.24 -36.66
CA ALA A 202 -12.55 19.30 -36.21
C ALA A 202 -12.07 20.00 -34.92
N ASP A 203 -11.34 19.29 -34.07
CA ASP A 203 -10.87 19.74 -32.75
C ASP A 203 -9.34 19.93 -32.70
N TYR A 204 -8.72 19.97 -33.87
CA TYR A 204 -7.28 20.16 -34.02
C TYR A 204 -6.87 21.60 -33.72
N TYR A 205 -5.83 21.71 -32.91
CA TYR A 205 -5.10 22.95 -32.72
C TYR A 205 -3.60 22.68 -32.67
N ALA A 206 -2.79 23.60 -33.19
CA ALA A 206 -1.33 23.45 -33.16
C ALA A 206 -0.77 23.31 -31.73
N PHE A 207 -1.44 23.91 -30.73
CA PHE A 207 -1.06 23.79 -29.32
C PHE A 207 -1.48 22.45 -28.67
N ASN A 208 -2.16 21.55 -29.39
CA ASN A 208 -2.28 20.15 -28.97
C ASN A 208 -0.90 19.46 -28.99
N TYR A 209 0.11 20.12 -29.56
CA TYR A 209 1.51 19.72 -29.54
C TYR A 209 2.36 20.73 -28.75
N SER A 210 3.42 20.22 -28.15
CA SER A 210 4.45 21.01 -27.48
C SER A 210 5.27 21.81 -28.48
N ASN A 211 5.82 22.95 -28.04
CA ASN A 211 6.77 23.74 -28.86
C ASN A 211 8.19 23.16 -28.85
N ASN A 212 8.38 21.98 -28.25
CA ASN A 212 9.62 21.22 -28.23
C ASN A 212 9.55 20.08 -29.24
N ALA A 213 10.71 19.67 -29.76
CA ALA A 213 10.77 18.62 -30.77
C ALA A 213 10.40 17.25 -30.14
N PRO A 214 9.80 16.32 -30.92
CA PRO A 214 9.64 14.94 -30.49
C PRO A 214 10.97 14.36 -29.96
N GLY A 215 10.92 13.72 -28.79
CA GLY A 215 12.04 13.07 -28.14
C GLY A 215 12.94 13.97 -27.29
N THR A 216 12.72 15.29 -27.22
CA THR A 216 13.63 16.17 -26.46
C THR A 216 13.22 16.43 -25.02
N ASP A 217 11.92 16.40 -24.74
CA ASP A 217 11.33 16.78 -23.46
C ASP A 217 10.34 15.71 -22.99
N PHE A 218 10.24 15.56 -21.68
CA PHE A 218 9.22 14.75 -21.05
C PHE A 218 7.95 15.58 -20.81
N GLU A 219 6.82 15.11 -21.32
CA GLU A 219 5.50 15.70 -21.13
C GLU A 219 4.45 14.58 -21.03
N TYR A 220 3.91 14.38 -19.82
CA TYR A 220 2.90 13.34 -19.58
C TYR A 220 1.67 13.59 -20.44
N SER A 221 1.25 12.56 -21.17
CA SER A 221 0.25 12.68 -22.22
C SER A 221 -0.71 11.50 -22.22
N ASN A 222 -1.99 11.79 -21.96
CA ASN A 222 -3.05 10.80 -22.08
C ASN A 222 -3.38 10.52 -23.55
N TYR A 223 -3.30 11.53 -24.41
CA TYR A 223 -3.53 11.39 -25.85
C TYR A 223 -2.45 10.53 -26.52
N ALA A 224 -1.18 10.65 -26.10
CA ALA A 224 -0.11 9.80 -26.61
C ALA A 224 -0.39 8.31 -26.34
N PHE A 225 -0.83 7.96 -25.12
CA PHE A 225 -1.18 6.58 -24.77
C PHE A 225 -2.46 6.09 -25.42
N ALA A 226 -3.44 6.98 -25.64
CA ALA A 226 -4.63 6.64 -26.40
C ALA A 226 -4.30 6.35 -27.87
N LEU A 227 -3.40 7.13 -28.47
CA LEU A 227 -2.89 6.89 -29.82
C LEU A 227 -2.09 5.60 -29.90
N ALA A 228 -1.25 5.29 -28.90
CA ALA A 228 -0.56 4.00 -28.82
C ALA A 228 -1.56 2.83 -28.78
N GLY A 229 -2.62 2.95 -27.97
CA GLY A 229 -3.73 2.00 -27.94
C GLY A 229 -4.41 1.81 -29.30
N TYR A 230 -4.64 2.90 -30.02
CA TYR A 230 -5.23 2.85 -31.36
C TYR A 230 -4.29 2.23 -32.40
N ILE A 231 -2.99 2.52 -32.37
CA ILE A 231 -2.01 1.88 -33.26
C ILE A 231 -1.99 0.36 -33.04
N ILE A 232 -2.01 -0.10 -31.78
CA ILE A 232 -2.11 -1.54 -31.46
C ILE A 232 -3.38 -2.14 -32.09
N GLU A 233 -4.52 -1.48 -31.94
CA GLU A 233 -5.78 -1.90 -32.56
C GLU A 233 -5.67 -1.98 -34.09
N ARG A 234 -5.06 -0.99 -34.74
CA ARG A 234 -4.84 -0.99 -36.19
C ARG A 234 -3.98 -2.16 -36.64
N ILE A 235 -2.84 -2.39 -35.99
CA ILE A 235 -1.96 -3.51 -36.30
C ILE A 235 -2.68 -4.84 -36.10
N ALA A 236 -3.44 -5.00 -35.01
CA ALA A 236 -4.18 -6.22 -34.72
C ALA A 236 -5.26 -6.49 -35.77
N ILE A 237 -6.01 -5.46 -36.20
CA ILE A 237 -7.04 -5.59 -37.23
C ILE A 237 -6.41 -5.92 -38.59
N ASP A 238 -5.37 -5.19 -38.99
CA ASP A 238 -4.75 -5.32 -40.31
C ASP A 238 -4.05 -6.67 -40.49
N ASN A 239 -3.60 -7.28 -39.38
CA ASN A 239 -3.04 -8.63 -39.35
C ASN A 239 -4.06 -9.72 -38.99
N SER A 240 -5.35 -9.39 -38.88
CA SER A 240 -6.43 -10.33 -38.52
C SER A 240 -6.19 -11.09 -37.20
N ILE A 241 -5.56 -10.44 -36.22
CA ILE A 241 -5.27 -10.96 -34.89
C ILE A 241 -6.46 -10.77 -33.95
N ALA A 242 -7.00 -9.55 -33.89
CA ALA A 242 -8.12 -9.19 -33.03
C ALA A 242 -8.95 -8.06 -33.67
N ALA A 243 -10.21 -7.95 -33.26
CA ALA A 243 -11.15 -6.97 -33.81
C ALA A 243 -11.07 -5.58 -33.13
N SER A 244 -10.41 -5.48 -31.98
CA SER A 244 -10.26 -4.27 -31.19
C SER A 244 -9.07 -4.39 -30.23
N LEU A 245 -8.64 -3.28 -29.62
CA LEU A 245 -7.66 -3.30 -28.51
C LEU A 245 -8.16 -4.15 -27.33
N GLU A 246 -9.43 -4.01 -26.96
CA GLU A 246 -10.09 -4.79 -25.91
C GLU A 246 -9.93 -6.29 -26.18
N GLN A 247 -10.26 -6.75 -27.38
CA GLN A 247 -10.15 -8.17 -27.73
C GLN A 247 -8.69 -8.63 -27.76
N TYR A 248 -7.78 -7.82 -28.28
CA TYR A 248 -6.35 -8.15 -28.29
C TYR A 248 -5.81 -8.39 -26.88
N CYS A 249 -6.09 -7.47 -25.96
CA CYS A 249 -5.63 -7.58 -24.58
C CYS A 249 -6.36 -8.68 -23.81
N GLN A 250 -7.64 -8.92 -24.09
CA GLN A 250 -8.38 -10.04 -23.52
C GLN A 250 -7.70 -11.37 -23.84
N ASP A 251 -7.33 -11.59 -25.11
CA ASP A 251 -6.76 -12.85 -25.57
C ASP A 251 -5.28 -13.00 -25.23
N SER A 252 -4.51 -11.90 -25.26
CA SER A 252 -3.05 -11.93 -25.19
C SER A 252 -2.49 -11.60 -23.81
N ILE A 253 -3.29 -11.00 -22.92
CA ILE A 253 -2.84 -10.57 -21.58
C ILE A 253 -3.81 -11.06 -20.50
N PHE A 254 -5.10 -10.68 -20.57
CA PHE A 254 -6.02 -10.91 -19.46
C PHE A 254 -6.33 -12.38 -19.25
N ALA A 255 -6.80 -13.10 -20.28
CA ALA A 255 -7.11 -14.52 -20.17
C ALA A 255 -5.86 -15.37 -19.80
N PRO A 256 -4.66 -15.15 -20.41
CA PRO A 256 -3.43 -15.83 -19.99
C PRO A 256 -3.08 -15.64 -18.51
N LEU A 257 -3.32 -14.45 -17.95
CA LEU A 257 -3.09 -14.16 -16.53
C LEU A 257 -4.29 -14.52 -15.63
N GLY A 258 -5.36 -15.13 -16.20
CA GLY A 258 -6.59 -15.45 -15.48
C GLY A 258 -7.38 -14.22 -15.01
N MET A 259 -7.13 -13.05 -15.59
CA MET A 259 -7.79 -11.78 -15.28
C MET A 259 -9.17 -11.67 -15.97
N ASN A 260 -10.03 -12.66 -15.75
CA ASN A 260 -11.28 -12.86 -16.49
C ASN A 260 -12.35 -11.76 -16.28
N GLU A 261 -12.25 -10.99 -15.20
CA GLU A 261 -13.16 -9.87 -14.89
C GLU A 261 -12.41 -8.54 -15.08
N THR A 262 -11.77 -8.40 -16.24
CA THR A 262 -10.99 -7.22 -16.61
C THR A 262 -11.43 -6.70 -17.96
N SER A 263 -11.79 -5.42 -18.03
CA SER A 263 -12.30 -4.81 -19.27
C SER A 263 -12.22 -3.28 -19.19
N TRP A 264 -12.06 -2.62 -20.34
CA TRP A 264 -12.22 -1.18 -20.43
C TRP A 264 -13.70 -0.77 -20.40
N PHE A 265 -14.59 -1.61 -20.91
CA PHE A 265 -16.00 -1.30 -21.12
C PHE A 265 -16.91 -1.92 -20.06
N LEU A 266 -17.84 -1.12 -19.53
CA LEU A 266 -18.87 -1.53 -18.59
C LEU A 266 -19.81 -2.58 -19.19
N SER A 267 -20.04 -2.51 -20.50
CA SER A 267 -20.85 -3.48 -21.25
C SER A 267 -20.34 -4.92 -21.18
N ASN A 268 -19.06 -5.13 -20.85
CA ASN A 268 -18.45 -6.45 -20.67
C ASN A 268 -18.36 -6.89 -19.19
N LEU A 269 -18.84 -6.07 -18.24
CA LEU A 269 -18.70 -6.31 -16.80
C LEU A 269 -20.04 -6.32 -16.08
N ASP A 270 -20.10 -7.03 -14.94
CA ASP A 270 -21.19 -6.85 -14.00
C ASP A 270 -21.03 -5.52 -13.25
N THR A 271 -21.81 -4.52 -13.67
CA THR A 271 -21.76 -3.17 -13.09
C THR A 271 -22.18 -3.10 -11.61
N PHE A 272 -22.77 -4.16 -11.04
CA PHE A 272 -23.00 -4.25 -9.61
C PHE A 272 -21.74 -4.59 -8.81
N ASN A 273 -20.74 -5.21 -9.44
CA ASN A 273 -19.46 -5.60 -8.84
C ASN A 273 -18.36 -4.54 -9.02
N ILE A 274 -18.68 -3.36 -9.56
CA ILE A 274 -17.73 -2.26 -9.76
C ILE A 274 -17.88 -1.22 -8.65
N ALA A 275 -16.78 -0.86 -8.01
CA ALA A 275 -16.74 0.21 -7.02
C ALA A 275 -17.19 1.53 -7.67
N MET A 276 -18.16 2.19 -7.05
CA MET A 276 -18.68 3.47 -7.52
C MET A 276 -17.67 4.58 -7.20
N PRO A 277 -17.26 5.40 -8.18
CA PRO A 277 -16.37 6.53 -7.91
C PRO A 277 -17.08 7.63 -7.10
N TYR A 278 -16.46 8.15 -6.03
CA TYR A 278 -17.06 9.16 -5.14
C TYR A 278 -16.21 10.42 -5.00
N TRP A 279 -16.88 11.55 -4.71
CA TRP A 279 -16.25 12.66 -3.99
C TRP A 279 -16.98 12.93 -2.69
N TYR A 280 -16.24 13.43 -1.71
CA TYR A 280 -16.81 13.86 -0.45
C TYR A 280 -17.07 15.36 -0.47
N ASN A 281 -18.32 15.77 -0.19
CA ASN A 281 -18.73 17.18 -0.24
C ASN A 281 -18.70 17.88 1.13
N ASN A 282 -17.91 17.36 2.08
CA ASN A 282 -17.88 17.75 3.51
C ASN A 282 -19.10 17.33 4.34
N VAL A 283 -20.08 16.64 3.74
CA VAL A 283 -21.27 16.13 4.44
C VAL A 283 -21.50 14.65 4.15
N THR A 284 -21.36 14.25 2.89
CA THR A 284 -21.63 12.88 2.45
C THR A 284 -20.84 12.54 1.19
N TYR A 285 -20.83 11.26 0.86
CA TYR A 285 -20.24 10.73 -0.37
C TYR A 285 -21.23 10.90 -1.54
N ILE A 286 -20.81 11.65 -2.55
CA ILE A 286 -21.57 11.91 -3.76
C ILE A 286 -20.98 11.08 -4.91
N PRO A 287 -21.77 10.18 -5.54
CA PRO A 287 -21.27 9.37 -6.64
C PRO A 287 -21.03 10.24 -7.87
N TYR A 288 -19.89 10.06 -8.53
CA TYR A 288 -19.66 10.61 -9.87
C TYR A 288 -20.41 9.81 -10.95
N GLY A 289 -20.63 8.51 -10.71
CA GLY A 289 -21.00 7.56 -11.76
C GLY A 289 -19.78 6.99 -12.46
N HIS A 290 -19.94 5.85 -13.13
CA HIS A 290 -18.84 5.26 -13.91
C HIS A 290 -18.56 6.09 -15.16
N GLN A 291 -17.30 6.45 -15.40
CA GLN A 291 -16.93 7.24 -16.57
C GLN A 291 -16.61 6.38 -17.79
N GLY A 292 -17.12 6.80 -18.94
CA GLY A 292 -16.71 6.39 -20.28
C GLY A 292 -15.94 7.52 -20.95
N LEU A 293 -14.71 7.24 -21.36
CA LEU A 293 -13.74 8.18 -21.92
C LEU A 293 -13.63 7.96 -23.43
N PRO A 294 -13.54 9.03 -24.24
CA PRO A 294 -13.26 8.90 -25.66
C PRO A 294 -11.84 8.37 -25.95
N ILE A 295 -10.92 8.61 -25.01
CA ILE A 295 -9.53 8.14 -25.04
C ILE A 295 -9.29 6.99 -24.05
N TYR A 296 -10.23 6.05 -23.99
CA TYR A 296 -10.28 4.96 -23.00
C TYR A 296 -8.96 4.20 -22.72
N PRO A 297 -8.04 3.96 -23.70
CA PRO A 297 -6.85 3.15 -23.44
C PRO A 297 -5.95 3.73 -22.33
N CYS A 298 -5.97 5.06 -22.16
CA CYS A 298 -5.07 5.72 -21.21
C CYS A 298 -5.49 5.60 -19.75
N ALA A 299 -6.75 5.27 -19.43
CA ALA A 299 -7.25 5.37 -18.07
C ALA A 299 -8.46 4.50 -17.67
N GLN A 300 -9.21 3.90 -18.61
CA GLN A 300 -10.54 3.37 -18.30
C GLN A 300 -10.56 1.91 -17.80
N LEU A 301 -9.43 1.20 -17.81
CA LEU A 301 -9.41 -0.22 -17.50
C LEU A 301 -9.95 -0.50 -16.09
N ARG A 302 -10.76 -1.55 -15.94
CA ARG A 302 -11.29 -1.99 -14.65
C ARG A 302 -10.86 -3.41 -14.34
N THR A 303 -10.43 -3.65 -13.12
CA THR A 303 -10.07 -4.99 -12.61
C THR A 303 -10.11 -5.00 -11.08
N SER A 304 -9.90 -6.17 -10.45
CA SER A 304 -9.77 -6.27 -8.99
C SER A 304 -8.31 -6.23 -8.54
N SER A 305 -8.07 -5.95 -7.25
CA SER A 305 -6.73 -5.98 -6.63
C SER A 305 -5.99 -7.29 -6.91
N ILE A 306 -6.66 -8.43 -6.73
CA ILE A 306 -6.09 -9.75 -6.96
C ILE A 306 -5.71 -9.97 -8.42
N GLN A 307 -6.54 -9.54 -9.36
CA GLN A 307 -6.26 -9.72 -10.79
C GLN A 307 -5.11 -8.80 -11.24
N LEU A 308 -5.09 -7.55 -10.78
CA LEU A 308 -3.99 -6.62 -11.04
C LEU A 308 -2.65 -7.16 -10.51
N ALA A 309 -2.64 -7.76 -9.32
CA ALA A 309 -1.44 -8.37 -8.75
C ALA A 309 -0.83 -9.45 -9.67
N ARG A 310 -1.63 -10.14 -10.50
CA ARG A 310 -1.11 -11.14 -11.45
C ARG A 310 -0.34 -10.51 -12.60
N HIS A 311 -0.79 -9.34 -13.07
CA HIS A 311 -0.05 -8.57 -14.06
C HIS A 311 1.27 -8.05 -13.47
N MET A 312 1.24 -7.53 -12.25
CA MET A 312 2.46 -7.11 -11.55
C MET A 312 3.43 -8.26 -11.31
N MET A 313 2.94 -9.41 -10.83
CA MET A 313 3.74 -10.62 -10.64
C MET A 313 4.30 -11.13 -11.99
N ALA A 314 3.62 -10.93 -13.11
CA ALA A 314 4.17 -11.28 -14.42
C ALA A 314 5.43 -10.45 -14.75
N PHE A 315 5.41 -9.14 -14.46
CA PHE A 315 6.58 -8.26 -14.64
C PHE A 315 7.69 -8.55 -13.64
N MET A 316 7.35 -8.77 -12.37
CA MET A 316 8.30 -9.20 -11.34
C MET A 316 8.98 -10.54 -11.65
N ASN A 317 8.35 -11.36 -12.49
CA ASN A 317 8.88 -12.62 -13.00
C ASN A 317 9.21 -12.55 -14.51
N TYR A 318 9.70 -11.38 -14.95
CA TYR A 318 10.27 -11.16 -16.27
C TYR A 318 9.37 -11.63 -17.43
N GLY A 319 8.11 -11.20 -17.39
CA GLY A 319 7.11 -11.44 -18.44
C GLY A 319 6.29 -12.72 -18.27
N SER A 320 6.36 -13.42 -17.13
CA SER A 320 5.68 -14.70 -16.92
C SER A 320 4.98 -14.85 -15.57
N TYR A 321 3.84 -15.52 -15.52
CA TYR A 321 3.11 -15.81 -14.29
C TYR A 321 2.70 -17.29 -14.26
N TYR A 322 3.16 -18.05 -13.27
CA TYR A 322 2.96 -19.51 -13.15
C TYR A 322 3.24 -20.29 -14.46
N GLY A 323 4.30 -19.92 -15.17
CA GLY A 323 4.69 -20.54 -16.44
C GLY A 323 3.91 -20.06 -17.66
N THR A 324 2.88 -19.23 -17.49
CA THR A 324 2.23 -18.52 -18.60
C THR A 324 3.05 -17.29 -18.96
N ARG A 325 3.60 -17.26 -20.18
CA ARG A 325 4.37 -16.13 -20.70
C ARG A 325 3.44 -15.13 -21.40
N ILE A 326 3.58 -13.85 -21.06
CA ILE A 326 2.96 -12.73 -21.79
C ILE A 326 3.99 -11.85 -22.52
N LEU A 327 5.26 -11.85 -22.11
CA LEU A 327 6.38 -11.14 -22.74
C LEU A 327 7.65 -11.99 -22.64
N ASP A 328 8.61 -11.81 -23.55
CA ASP A 328 9.96 -12.35 -23.40
C ASP A 328 10.66 -11.64 -22.23
N SER A 329 11.53 -12.37 -21.51
CA SER A 329 12.21 -11.82 -20.34
C SER A 329 13.04 -10.57 -20.68
N SER A 330 13.75 -10.58 -21.81
CA SER A 330 14.51 -9.41 -22.28
C SER A 330 13.64 -8.19 -22.58
N THR A 331 12.38 -8.41 -22.93
CA THR A 331 11.43 -7.33 -23.25
C THR A 331 10.82 -6.76 -21.98
N ALA A 332 10.42 -7.62 -21.05
CA ALA A 332 9.97 -7.18 -19.73
C ALA A 332 11.07 -6.37 -19.03
N GLU A 333 12.32 -6.82 -19.12
CA GLU A 333 13.49 -6.06 -18.65
C GLU A 333 13.62 -4.72 -19.37
N LEU A 334 13.56 -4.69 -20.71
CA LEU A 334 13.64 -3.44 -21.48
C LEU A 334 12.58 -2.42 -21.05
N MET A 335 11.36 -2.87 -20.76
CA MET A 335 10.29 -1.99 -20.27
C MET A 335 10.61 -1.34 -18.92
N MET A 336 11.51 -1.95 -18.15
CA MET A 336 11.96 -1.51 -16.83
C MET A 336 13.40 -0.96 -16.86
N THR A 337 13.78 -0.29 -17.95
CA THR A 337 15.06 0.42 -18.07
C THR A 337 14.83 1.91 -18.31
N ASP A 338 15.79 2.76 -17.93
CA ASP A 338 15.74 4.20 -18.20
C ASP A 338 15.64 4.49 -19.70
N GLN A 339 14.46 4.93 -20.13
CA GLN A 339 14.17 5.34 -21.50
C GLN A 339 14.39 6.84 -21.71
N PHE A 340 14.52 7.63 -20.65
CA PHE A 340 14.67 9.08 -20.77
C PHE A 340 15.39 9.68 -19.54
N PRO A 341 16.68 10.03 -19.65
CA PRO A 341 17.54 10.40 -18.51
C PRO A 341 17.28 11.81 -17.96
N SER A 342 16.14 12.43 -18.27
CA SER A 342 15.82 13.82 -17.93
C SER A 342 14.34 14.02 -17.57
N VAL A 343 13.74 13.04 -16.88
CA VAL A 343 12.43 13.22 -16.27
C VAL A 343 12.51 14.36 -15.24
N PRO A 344 11.62 15.37 -15.29
CA PRO A 344 11.60 16.45 -14.31
C PRO A 344 11.43 15.92 -12.88
N THR A 345 12.18 16.47 -11.93
CA THR A 345 12.14 16.06 -10.51
C THR A 345 10.79 16.24 -9.82
N ASP A 346 9.87 16.98 -10.45
CA ASP A 346 8.53 17.25 -9.92
C ASP A 346 7.50 16.19 -10.35
N TYR A 347 7.92 15.16 -11.12
CA TYR A 347 7.09 14.01 -11.48
C TYR A 347 7.28 12.83 -10.51
N PRO A 348 6.24 12.00 -10.27
CA PRO A 348 6.24 10.95 -9.26
C PRO A 348 7.13 9.73 -9.58
N GLY A 349 7.99 9.81 -10.60
CA GLY A 349 8.92 8.75 -10.98
C GLY A 349 10.31 9.33 -11.26
N GLU A 350 11.33 8.70 -10.71
CA GLU A 350 12.73 9.09 -10.90
C GLU A 350 13.25 8.60 -12.26
N ILE A 351 12.70 7.50 -12.77
CA ILE A 351 13.06 6.89 -14.07
C ILE A 351 11.80 6.55 -14.86
N GLN A 352 11.76 6.96 -16.14
CA GLN A 352 10.72 6.57 -17.08
C GLN A 352 11.13 5.29 -17.83
N GLY A 353 10.35 4.22 -17.65
CA GLY A 353 10.41 2.99 -18.46
C GLY A 353 9.53 3.05 -19.71
N ILE A 354 9.14 1.91 -20.26
CA ILE A 354 8.12 1.84 -21.33
C ILE A 354 6.76 1.59 -20.66
N GLY A 355 5.99 2.66 -20.43
CA GLY A 355 4.71 2.60 -19.72
C GLY A 355 4.79 2.26 -18.23
N TRP A 356 6.00 2.22 -17.66
CA TRP A 356 6.26 2.01 -16.23
C TRP A 356 7.16 3.13 -15.71
N TYR A 357 7.16 3.32 -14.38
CA TYR A 357 8.06 4.22 -13.69
C TYR A 357 8.85 3.45 -12.65
N ASP A 358 10.14 3.76 -12.50
CA ASP A 358 10.78 3.62 -11.19
C ASP A 358 10.25 4.78 -10.35
N MET A 359 9.31 4.46 -9.47
CA MET A 359 8.63 5.46 -8.67
C MET A 359 9.51 5.92 -7.50
N TYR A 360 10.48 5.13 -7.06
CA TYR A 360 11.18 5.36 -5.80
C TYR A 360 12.53 4.66 -5.75
N SER A 361 13.61 5.40 -5.55
CA SER A 361 14.86 4.84 -5.01
C SER A 361 15.09 5.30 -3.57
N THR A 362 15.44 4.35 -2.69
CA THR A 362 15.81 4.65 -1.31
C THR A 362 17.33 4.59 -1.11
N GLU A 363 17.88 5.28 -0.10
CA GLU A 363 19.34 5.31 0.14
C GLU A 363 19.91 3.91 0.49
N ASP A 364 19.07 3.05 1.04
CA ASP A 364 19.29 1.61 1.29
C ASP A 364 19.17 0.73 0.03
N GLY A 365 18.92 1.32 -1.14
CA GLY A 365 19.04 0.66 -2.44
C GLY A 365 17.76 0.00 -2.98
N TRP A 366 16.61 0.17 -2.33
CA TRP A 366 15.33 -0.34 -2.83
C TRP A 366 14.83 0.52 -4.00
N SER A 367 14.31 -0.14 -5.03
CA SER A 367 13.74 0.49 -6.22
C SER A 367 12.34 -0.07 -6.48
N TYR A 368 11.31 0.79 -6.35
CA TYR A 368 9.93 0.37 -6.59
C TYR A 368 9.48 0.77 -7.99
N TRP A 369 9.33 -0.22 -8.84
CA TRP A 369 8.68 -0.06 -10.13
C TRP A 369 7.16 -0.08 -9.98
N GLY A 370 6.48 0.77 -10.74
CA GLY A 370 5.03 0.84 -10.64
C GLY A 370 4.39 1.93 -11.47
N HIS A 371 3.15 2.24 -11.10
CA HIS A 371 2.37 3.32 -11.68
C HIS A 371 1.26 3.74 -10.70
N SER A 372 0.92 5.02 -10.67
CA SER A 372 -0.25 5.56 -9.96
C SER A 372 -1.40 5.84 -10.93
N GLY A 373 -2.61 6.01 -10.42
CA GLY A 373 -3.76 6.37 -11.23
C GLY A 373 -4.66 7.36 -10.53
N SER A 374 -5.14 8.34 -11.27
CA SER A 374 -6.18 9.24 -10.84
C SER A 374 -7.20 9.48 -11.93
N LEU A 375 -8.47 9.41 -11.53
CA LEU A 375 -9.63 9.84 -12.31
C LEU A 375 -10.66 10.42 -11.32
N TRP A 376 -11.68 11.16 -11.76
CA TRP A 376 -12.67 11.65 -10.79
C TRP A 376 -13.36 10.48 -10.08
N GLY A 377 -13.19 10.44 -8.76
CA GLY A 377 -13.70 9.43 -7.84
C GLY A 377 -12.83 8.18 -7.74
N CYS A 378 -11.57 8.25 -8.19
CA CYS A 378 -10.66 7.13 -8.20
C CYS A 378 -9.21 7.59 -7.94
N LYS A 379 -8.55 6.90 -7.01
CA LYS A 379 -7.10 6.92 -6.81
C LYS A 379 -6.62 5.49 -6.64
N THR A 380 -5.62 5.11 -7.41
CA THR A 380 -5.03 3.76 -7.44
C THR A 380 -3.52 3.86 -7.43
N TRP A 381 -2.86 2.86 -6.87
CA TRP A 381 -1.42 2.81 -6.83
C TRP A 381 -0.93 1.37 -6.77
N MET A 382 0.11 1.06 -7.53
CA MET A 382 0.74 -0.24 -7.55
C MET A 382 2.26 -0.08 -7.61
N LEU A 383 2.98 -0.85 -6.78
CA LEU A 383 4.43 -0.83 -6.65
C LEU A 383 4.96 -2.26 -6.48
N PHE A 384 6.13 -2.56 -7.03
CA PHE A 384 6.85 -3.80 -6.75
C PHE A 384 8.36 -3.60 -6.89
N ASP A 385 9.12 -4.39 -6.14
CA ASP A 385 10.56 -4.49 -6.25
C ASP A 385 10.90 -5.82 -6.95
N PRO A 386 11.52 -5.81 -8.15
CA PRO A 386 11.87 -7.03 -8.87
C PRO A 386 13.06 -7.77 -8.27
N VAL A 387 13.92 -7.12 -7.47
CA VAL A 387 15.08 -7.71 -6.82
C VAL A 387 14.65 -8.48 -5.58
N GLU A 388 13.89 -7.82 -4.71
CA GLU A 388 13.36 -8.40 -3.47
C GLU A 388 12.09 -9.23 -3.70
N ARG A 389 11.59 -9.21 -4.94
CA ARG A 389 10.47 -10.01 -5.43
C ARG A 389 9.21 -9.82 -4.59
N VAL A 390 8.95 -8.59 -4.18
CA VAL A 390 7.79 -8.21 -3.38
C VAL A 390 7.03 -7.07 -4.05
N GLY A 391 5.72 -7.05 -3.91
CA GLY A 391 4.92 -5.93 -4.38
C GLY A 391 3.62 -5.76 -3.64
N PHE A 392 3.07 -4.57 -3.77
CA PHE A 392 1.85 -4.17 -3.08
C PHE A 392 1.08 -3.13 -3.90
N LEU A 393 -0.23 -3.11 -3.68
CA LEU A 393 -1.11 -2.17 -4.35
C LEU A 393 -2.25 -1.75 -3.42
N CYS A 394 -2.78 -0.58 -3.70
CA CYS A 394 -3.96 -0.05 -3.05
C CYS A 394 -4.88 0.56 -4.12
N LEU A 395 -6.16 0.22 -4.06
CA LEU A 395 -7.20 0.74 -4.95
C LEU A 395 -8.27 1.42 -4.11
N THR A 396 -8.63 2.66 -4.47
CA THR A 396 -9.65 3.44 -3.75
C THR A 396 -10.66 4.04 -4.71
N ASN A 397 -11.90 4.19 -4.24
CA ASN A 397 -13.01 4.79 -4.97
C ASN A 397 -13.32 6.23 -4.52
N SER A 398 -12.28 7.04 -4.29
CA SER A 398 -12.40 8.46 -3.91
C SER A 398 -11.49 9.39 -4.73
N THR A 399 -11.90 10.65 -4.88
CA THR A 399 -11.00 11.78 -5.24
C THR A 399 -10.44 12.44 -3.98
N GLY A 400 -9.28 13.11 -4.07
CA GLY A 400 -8.88 14.12 -3.07
C GLY A 400 -8.36 13.56 -1.75
N ASN A 401 -8.06 12.27 -1.70
CA ASN A 401 -7.54 11.56 -0.55
C ASN A 401 -6.05 11.23 -0.67
N GLY A 402 -5.32 11.95 -1.52
CA GLY A 402 -3.95 11.59 -1.88
C GLY A 402 -3.03 11.41 -0.66
N THR A 403 -3.12 12.34 0.30
CA THR A 403 -2.34 12.23 1.54
C THR A 403 -2.65 10.95 2.32
N GLY A 404 -3.93 10.61 2.52
CA GLY A 404 -4.34 9.37 3.20
C GLY A 404 -3.88 8.12 2.47
N MET A 405 -4.01 8.11 1.14
CA MET A 405 -3.48 7.06 0.27
C MET A 405 -1.96 6.89 0.44
N SER A 406 -1.22 7.99 0.58
CA SER A 406 0.24 7.97 0.74
C SER A 406 0.65 7.35 2.08
N TYR A 407 -0.11 7.62 3.14
CA TYR A 407 0.12 6.95 4.43
C TYR A 407 -0.20 5.45 4.37
N ILE A 408 -1.29 5.07 3.71
CA ILE A 408 -1.63 3.65 3.49
C ILE A 408 -0.51 2.95 2.72
N MET A 409 -0.03 3.55 1.63
CA MET A 409 1.07 2.98 0.85
C MET A 409 2.37 2.89 1.67
N ASN A 410 2.66 3.86 2.54
CA ASN A 410 3.83 3.80 3.42
C ASN A 410 3.71 2.67 4.45
N GLY A 411 2.52 2.46 5.01
CA GLY A 411 2.22 1.30 5.85
C GLY A 411 2.40 -0.02 5.11
N LEU A 412 1.91 -0.12 3.87
CA LEU A 412 2.11 -1.29 3.01
C LEU A 412 3.60 -1.55 2.70
N ALA A 413 4.37 -0.49 2.43
CA ALA A 413 5.81 -0.62 2.24
C ALA A 413 6.45 -1.23 3.48
N GLY A 414 6.18 -0.69 4.68
CA GLY A 414 6.67 -1.22 5.95
C GLY A 414 6.24 -2.67 6.25
N PHE A 415 4.98 -3.00 5.96
CA PHE A 415 4.44 -4.36 6.08
C PHE A 415 5.13 -5.35 5.11
N SER A 416 5.45 -4.91 3.90
CA SER A 416 5.94 -5.79 2.82
C SER A 416 7.44 -6.05 2.84
N ARG A 417 8.23 -5.21 3.51
CA ARG A 417 9.69 -5.40 3.59
C ARG A 417 10.02 -6.60 4.46
N ASP A 418 11.11 -7.27 4.12
CA ASP A 418 11.68 -8.45 4.76
C ASP A 418 13.07 -8.03 5.29
N PRO A 419 13.16 -7.54 6.55
CA PRO A 419 14.37 -6.88 7.05
C PRO A 419 15.53 -7.82 7.34
N ASP A 420 15.24 -9.05 7.72
CA ASP A 420 16.21 -10.08 8.12
C ASP A 420 16.51 -11.10 7.00
N MET A 421 15.79 -11.01 5.89
CA MET A 421 15.99 -11.76 4.65
C MET A 421 15.72 -13.26 4.79
N ASP A 422 14.72 -13.62 5.59
CA ASP A 422 14.30 -15.00 5.81
C ASP A 422 13.25 -15.51 4.80
N ALA A 423 12.81 -14.62 3.89
CA ALA A 423 11.78 -14.80 2.87
C ALA A 423 10.32 -14.66 3.34
N VAL A 424 10.09 -14.27 4.59
CA VAL A 424 8.79 -13.86 5.12
C VAL A 424 8.70 -12.33 5.07
N VAL A 425 7.53 -11.80 4.67
CA VAL A 425 7.35 -10.34 4.71
C VAL A 425 7.16 -9.91 6.16
N GLY A 426 7.82 -8.83 6.58
CA GLY A 426 7.91 -8.43 7.98
C GLY A 426 6.57 -8.25 8.70
N GLY A 427 5.51 -7.86 7.98
CA GLY A 427 4.17 -7.76 8.57
C GLY A 427 3.45 -9.09 8.83
N LEU A 428 4.03 -10.20 8.36
CA LEU A 428 3.63 -11.58 8.61
C LEU A 428 4.72 -12.39 9.33
N ASP A 429 5.82 -11.74 9.69
CA ASP A 429 6.97 -12.33 10.33
C ASP A 429 6.82 -12.21 11.85
N ASN A 430 6.90 -13.34 12.56
CA ASN A 430 6.82 -13.34 14.02
C ASN A 430 8.15 -12.98 14.70
N CYS A 431 9.25 -12.84 13.95
CA CYS A 431 10.50 -12.21 14.37
C CYS A 431 11.11 -11.32 13.27
N PRO A 432 10.51 -10.15 12.95
CA PRO A 432 10.84 -9.32 11.77
C PRO A 432 12.29 -8.84 11.60
N PHE A 433 13.16 -9.10 12.58
CA PHE A 433 14.55 -8.65 12.60
C PHE A 433 15.54 -9.79 12.88
N ASP A 434 15.05 -11.02 13.10
CA ASP A 434 15.84 -12.18 13.50
C ASP A 434 15.49 -13.40 12.63
N TYR A 435 16.39 -13.76 11.71
CA TYR A 435 16.20 -14.80 10.70
C TYR A 435 15.58 -16.09 11.24
N ASN A 436 14.30 -16.35 10.92
CA ASN A 436 13.54 -17.53 11.36
C ASN A 436 12.52 -18.03 10.32
N PRO A 437 12.98 -18.59 9.18
CA PRO A 437 12.10 -18.93 8.06
C PRO A 437 11.08 -20.06 8.37
N ASP A 438 11.20 -20.74 9.50
CA ASP A 438 10.25 -21.75 9.97
C ASP A 438 9.13 -21.18 10.85
N GLN A 439 9.24 -19.92 11.27
CA GLN A 439 8.23 -19.14 11.99
C GLN A 439 7.65 -19.93 13.18
N MET A 440 8.54 -20.60 13.94
CA MET A 440 8.12 -21.32 15.15
C MET A 440 7.62 -20.33 16.20
N ASP A 441 6.52 -20.69 16.84
CA ASP A 441 5.83 -19.96 17.89
C ASP A 441 5.09 -21.03 18.72
N ALA A 442 5.76 -21.49 19.77
CA ALA A 442 5.34 -22.67 20.52
C ALA A 442 4.17 -22.40 21.46
N ASP A 443 4.04 -21.18 21.97
CA ASP A 443 2.99 -20.77 22.90
C ASP A 443 1.84 -20.00 22.23
N THR A 444 1.98 -19.68 20.95
CA THR A 444 0.99 -19.06 20.06
C THR A 444 0.62 -17.63 20.44
N ASP A 445 1.57 -16.88 20.99
CA ASP A 445 1.38 -15.47 21.35
C ASP A 445 1.58 -14.49 20.17
N GLY A 446 2.21 -14.96 19.09
CA GLY A 446 2.47 -14.18 17.89
C GLY A 446 3.90 -13.63 17.80
N THR A 447 4.72 -13.81 18.82
CA THR A 447 6.17 -13.62 18.83
C THR A 447 6.83 -14.97 18.53
N GLY A 448 7.86 -14.99 17.68
CA GLY A 448 8.52 -16.25 17.36
C GLY A 448 9.48 -16.72 18.44
N ASP A 449 9.63 -18.05 18.60
CA ASP A 449 10.50 -18.68 19.60
C ASP A 449 11.94 -18.10 19.64
N LEU A 450 12.42 -17.56 18.51
CA LEU A 450 13.76 -16.98 18.38
C LEU A 450 13.89 -15.61 19.06
N CYS A 451 12.83 -14.80 19.05
CA CYS A 451 12.81 -13.43 19.56
C CYS A 451 11.87 -13.26 20.77
N ASP A 452 11.30 -14.34 21.26
CA ASP A 452 10.40 -14.40 22.41
C ASP A 452 11.17 -14.54 23.73
N ASN A 453 10.92 -13.62 24.68
CA ASN A 453 11.53 -13.65 26.01
C ASN A 453 10.88 -14.68 26.96
N CYS A 454 9.79 -15.33 26.55
CA CYS A 454 9.11 -16.44 27.24
C CYS A 454 8.50 -17.48 26.28
N SER A 455 9.26 -18.01 25.30
CA SER A 455 8.85 -19.00 24.27
C SER A 455 7.97 -20.21 24.67
N GLY A 456 7.72 -20.47 25.95
CA GLY A 456 6.80 -21.51 26.44
C GLY A 456 5.52 -21.00 27.10
N GLU A 457 5.34 -19.68 27.28
CA GLU A 457 4.30 -19.07 28.11
C GLU A 457 3.75 -17.79 27.46
N TYR A 458 2.53 -17.89 26.89
CA TYR A 458 1.87 -16.82 26.15
C TYR A 458 2.01 -15.43 26.80
N ASN A 459 2.74 -14.51 26.15
CA ASN A 459 3.01 -13.15 26.65
C ASN A 459 3.23 -12.13 25.51
N PRO A 460 2.21 -11.82 24.69
CA PRO A 460 2.37 -11.08 23.45
C PRO A 460 2.87 -9.63 23.63
N GLU A 461 2.78 -9.09 24.83
CA GLU A 461 3.30 -7.78 25.19
C GLU A 461 4.81 -7.79 25.51
N GLN A 462 5.41 -8.97 25.68
CA GLN A 462 6.85 -9.20 25.88
C GLN A 462 7.42 -8.31 26.99
N GLU A 463 6.66 -8.14 28.09
CA GLU A 463 7.08 -7.36 29.25
C GLU A 463 8.30 -8.04 29.93
N ASP A 464 9.33 -7.24 30.23
CA ASP A 464 10.57 -7.63 30.90
C ASP A 464 10.97 -6.46 31.82
N THR A 465 10.57 -6.56 33.08
CA THR A 465 10.64 -5.47 34.06
C THR A 465 12.08 -5.19 34.50
N ASP A 466 12.91 -6.22 34.62
CA ASP A 466 14.28 -6.12 35.13
C ASP A 466 15.37 -6.11 34.03
N ILE A 467 14.96 -6.33 32.78
CA ILE A 467 15.76 -6.25 31.55
C ILE A 467 16.83 -7.33 31.51
N ASP A 468 16.49 -8.56 31.91
CA ASP A 468 17.37 -9.71 31.88
C ASP A 468 17.19 -10.62 30.65
N ASN A 469 16.22 -10.31 29.78
CA ASN A 469 15.75 -11.07 28.61
C ASN A 469 14.94 -12.32 28.95
N VAL A 470 14.46 -12.47 30.17
CA VAL A 470 13.40 -13.39 30.57
C VAL A 470 12.16 -12.55 30.83
N GLY A 471 11.06 -12.87 30.16
CA GLY A 471 9.85 -12.06 30.33
C GLY A 471 9.19 -12.26 31.70
N ASP A 472 8.45 -11.25 32.15
CA ASP A 472 7.76 -11.23 33.45
C ASP A 472 6.82 -12.44 33.66
N SER A 473 6.34 -13.05 32.58
CA SER A 473 5.46 -14.22 32.61
C SER A 473 6.16 -15.53 32.97
N CYS A 474 7.47 -15.62 32.71
CA CYS A 474 8.29 -16.80 32.97
C CYS A 474 9.49 -16.53 33.89
N ASP A 475 9.62 -15.31 34.39
CA ASP A 475 10.66 -14.90 35.33
C ASP A 475 10.29 -15.25 36.79
N ASN A 476 11.16 -16.02 37.43
CA ASN A 476 11.03 -16.40 38.84
C ASN A 476 11.47 -15.30 39.82
N CYS A 477 11.98 -14.15 39.34
CA CYS A 477 12.30 -12.95 40.10
C CYS A 477 12.05 -11.63 39.34
N ILE A 478 10.82 -11.39 38.86
CA ILE A 478 10.34 -10.21 38.07
C ILE A 478 11.05 -8.85 38.29
N ASP A 479 11.47 -8.51 39.51
CA ASP A 479 12.08 -7.22 39.85
C ASP A 479 13.64 -7.29 39.97
N ILE A 480 14.28 -8.44 39.78
CA ILE A 480 15.69 -8.69 40.11
C ILE A 480 16.43 -9.51 39.04
N TYR A 481 17.22 -8.80 38.22
CA TYR A 481 18.04 -9.37 37.14
C TYR A 481 18.66 -10.74 37.47
N ASN A 482 18.15 -11.80 36.85
CA ASN A 482 18.44 -13.21 37.13
C ASN A 482 18.33 -14.11 35.87
N PRO A 483 19.10 -13.86 34.79
CA PRO A 483 18.87 -14.49 33.48
C PRO A 483 19.13 -16.01 33.44
N ASN A 484 19.62 -16.58 34.53
CA ASN A 484 19.83 -18.01 34.70
C ASN A 484 18.69 -18.72 35.43
N GLN A 485 17.69 -17.97 35.93
CA GLN A 485 16.44 -18.47 36.50
C GLN A 485 16.69 -19.63 37.50
N ILE A 486 17.72 -19.48 38.34
CA ILE A 486 18.06 -20.52 39.32
C ILE A 486 16.98 -20.53 40.40
N ASP A 487 16.30 -21.66 40.49
CA ASP A 487 15.39 -22.03 41.55
C ASP A 487 15.86 -23.40 42.08
N SER A 488 16.54 -23.37 43.22
CA SER A 488 17.21 -24.54 43.78
C SER A 488 16.23 -25.54 44.42
N ASP A 489 15.05 -25.08 44.86
CA ASP A 489 14.08 -25.90 45.58
C ASP A 489 12.79 -26.20 44.79
N LEU A 490 12.68 -25.61 43.59
CA LEU A 490 11.62 -25.78 42.60
C LEU A 490 10.24 -25.30 43.08
N ASP A 491 10.22 -24.24 43.89
CA ASP A 491 8.98 -23.65 44.40
C ASP A 491 8.37 -22.57 43.48
N GLY A 492 9.11 -22.16 42.44
CA GLY A 492 8.72 -21.13 41.47
C GLY A 492 9.25 -19.73 41.78
N THR A 493 9.93 -19.53 42.91
CA THR A 493 10.65 -18.30 43.29
C THR A 493 12.14 -18.50 43.05
N GLY A 494 12.82 -17.54 42.42
CA GLY A 494 14.25 -17.65 42.20
C GLY A 494 15.07 -17.41 43.47
N ASP A 495 16.23 -18.09 43.57
CA ASP A 495 17.16 -17.98 44.70
C ASP A 495 17.58 -16.52 45.02
N LEU A 496 17.49 -15.60 44.05
CA LEU A 496 17.88 -14.19 44.17
C LEU A 496 16.81 -13.30 44.81
N CYS A 497 15.53 -13.66 44.68
CA CYS A 497 14.40 -12.93 45.26
C CYS A 497 13.72 -13.71 46.40
N GLU A 498 14.22 -14.92 46.68
CA GLU A 498 13.77 -15.70 47.81
C GLU A 498 14.14 -15.03 49.15
N TYR A 499 13.23 -15.14 50.12
CA TYR A 499 13.43 -14.62 51.46
C TYR A 499 14.20 -15.64 52.32
N ILE A 500 15.12 -15.16 53.15
CA ILE A 500 15.83 -16.03 54.09
C ILE A 500 14.96 -16.25 55.32
N CYS A 501 14.56 -17.49 55.59
CA CYS A 501 13.82 -17.82 56.81
C CYS A 501 14.60 -17.42 58.07
N GLY A 502 13.98 -16.61 58.93
CA GLY A 502 14.57 -16.04 60.13
C GLY A 502 15.27 -14.68 59.93
N ASP A 503 15.41 -14.19 58.69
CA ASP A 503 15.89 -12.83 58.37
C ASP A 503 14.73 -11.83 58.38
N ALA A 504 14.11 -11.65 59.53
CA ALA A 504 12.90 -10.85 59.70
C ALA A 504 13.06 -9.37 59.29
N ASN A 505 14.30 -8.86 59.17
CA ASN A 505 14.55 -7.49 58.73
C ASN A 505 15.03 -7.38 57.28
N GLY A 506 15.18 -8.50 56.55
CA GLY A 506 15.59 -8.53 55.14
C GLY A 506 17.03 -8.08 54.90
N SER A 507 17.95 -8.34 55.83
CA SER A 507 19.35 -7.91 55.72
C SER A 507 20.25 -8.84 54.89
N GLY A 508 19.73 -9.96 54.43
CA GLY A 508 20.49 -11.02 53.76
C GLY A 508 21.17 -11.97 54.76
N GLY A 509 20.75 -12.04 56.02
CA GLY A 509 21.32 -13.00 56.97
C GLY A 509 20.77 -12.97 58.38
N ILE A 510 20.53 -14.16 58.93
CA ILE A 510 19.95 -14.35 60.27
C ILE A 510 20.96 -13.94 61.35
N ASN A 511 20.62 -12.92 62.14
CA ASN A 511 21.46 -12.42 63.22
C ASN A 511 20.63 -11.78 64.36
N ILE A 512 21.30 -11.09 65.30
CA ILE A 512 20.62 -10.49 66.46
C ILE A 512 19.65 -9.36 66.07
N LEU A 513 19.86 -8.72 64.92
CA LEU A 513 19.02 -7.64 64.43
C LEU A 513 17.63 -8.15 64.05
N ASP A 514 17.50 -9.37 63.53
CA ASP A 514 16.21 -10.02 63.23
C ASP A 514 15.39 -10.23 64.49
N ILE A 515 16.02 -10.72 65.56
CA ILE A 515 15.39 -10.82 66.87
C ILE A 515 14.89 -9.44 67.33
N THR A 516 15.70 -8.39 67.18
CA THR A 516 15.28 -7.04 67.57
C THR A 516 14.13 -6.50 66.71
N TYR A 517 14.08 -6.88 65.43
CA TYR A 517 13.03 -6.51 64.50
C TYR A 517 11.71 -7.18 64.88
N ILE A 518 11.69 -8.49 65.13
CA ILE A 518 10.50 -9.23 65.60
C ILE A 518 9.98 -8.68 66.94
N VAL A 519 10.87 -8.39 67.90
CA VAL A 519 10.49 -7.77 69.17
C VAL A 519 9.86 -6.38 68.95
N SER A 520 10.40 -5.61 68.00
CA SER A 520 9.87 -4.30 67.64
C SER A 520 8.46 -4.41 67.07
N TYR A 521 8.26 -5.33 66.13
CA TYR A 521 6.96 -5.63 65.54
C TYR A 521 5.93 -6.07 66.59
N LEU A 522 6.23 -7.10 67.39
CA LEU A 522 5.28 -7.70 68.33
C LEU A 522 4.93 -6.80 69.53
N TYR A 523 5.89 -6.01 70.02
CA TYR A 523 5.74 -5.35 71.33
C TYR A 523 5.95 -3.84 71.31
N LYS A 524 6.46 -3.27 70.21
CA LYS A 524 6.79 -1.83 70.13
C LYS A 524 6.09 -1.11 68.98
N GLY A 525 5.22 -1.80 68.23
CA GLY A 525 4.50 -1.22 67.09
C GLY A 525 5.41 -0.91 65.91
N GLY A 526 6.51 -1.66 65.76
CA GLY A 526 7.35 -1.62 64.56
C GLY A 526 6.63 -2.17 63.32
N PRO A 527 7.20 -1.94 62.13
CA PRO A 527 6.69 -2.50 60.87
C PRO A 527 6.68 -4.04 60.92
N ALA A 528 5.78 -4.65 60.16
CA ALA A 528 5.77 -6.10 59.96
C ALA A 528 7.00 -6.54 59.14
N PRO A 529 7.52 -7.76 59.35
CA PRO A 529 8.42 -8.43 58.42
C PRO A 529 7.75 -8.61 57.06
N ASP A 530 8.54 -8.52 55.99
CA ASP A 530 8.06 -8.65 54.61
C ASP A 530 9.01 -9.57 53.82
N PRO A 531 8.57 -10.77 53.41
CA PRO A 531 7.27 -11.35 53.70
C PRO A 531 7.14 -11.72 55.19
N ALA A 532 5.92 -11.75 55.73
CA ALA A 532 5.68 -12.04 57.16
C ALA A 532 6.25 -13.41 57.60
N VAL A 533 6.24 -14.39 56.69
CA VAL A 533 6.79 -15.72 56.93
C VAL A 533 8.30 -15.72 57.17
N SER A 534 9.06 -14.73 56.70
CA SER A 534 10.50 -14.58 57.00
C SER A 534 10.79 -14.51 58.51
N ALA A 535 9.79 -14.18 59.33
CA ALA A 535 9.90 -14.09 60.78
C ALA A 535 9.21 -15.24 61.54
N ASP A 536 8.55 -16.18 60.86
CA ASP A 536 7.95 -17.39 61.43
C ASP A 536 9.00 -18.51 61.52
N ALA A 537 10.11 -18.23 62.22
CA ALA A 537 11.31 -19.06 62.22
C ALA A 537 11.10 -20.50 62.74
N ASP A 538 10.00 -20.76 63.46
CA ASP A 538 9.64 -22.11 63.92
C ASP A 538 8.56 -22.81 63.07
N GLY A 539 8.08 -22.16 62.00
CA GLY A 539 7.10 -22.69 61.06
C GLY A 539 5.71 -22.95 61.67
N SER A 540 5.37 -22.26 62.77
CA SER A 540 4.11 -22.47 63.48
C SER A 540 2.90 -21.81 62.80
N GLY A 541 3.12 -21.03 61.74
CA GLY A 541 2.12 -20.26 61.01
C GLY A 541 1.79 -18.93 61.66
N GLY A 542 2.64 -18.40 62.55
CA GLY A 542 2.37 -17.13 63.21
C GLY A 542 3.53 -16.56 64.01
N ILE A 543 3.93 -15.33 63.65
CA ILE A 543 5.01 -14.60 64.31
C ILE A 543 4.66 -14.32 65.79
N ASN A 544 5.42 -14.88 66.71
CA ASN A 544 5.25 -14.74 68.14
C ASN A 544 6.60 -14.87 68.91
N ILE A 545 6.54 -15.01 70.24
CA ILE A 545 7.76 -15.08 71.07
C ILE A 545 8.53 -16.39 70.91
N LEU A 546 7.89 -17.43 70.37
CA LEU A 546 8.52 -18.71 70.08
C LEU A 546 9.51 -18.59 68.91
N ASP A 547 9.22 -17.80 67.89
CA ASP A 547 10.14 -17.51 66.78
C ASP A 547 11.41 -16.81 67.25
N ILE A 548 11.27 -15.83 68.13
CA ILE A 548 12.42 -15.18 68.79
C ILE A 548 13.25 -16.23 69.54
N THR A 549 12.58 -17.13 70.27
CA THR A 549 13.26 -18.18 71.03
C THR A 549 13.96 -19.17 70.11
N PHE A 550 13.38 -19.46 68.94
CA PHE A 550 13.93 -20.33 67.92
C PHE A 550 15.21 -19.75 67.32
N ILE A 551 15.18 -18.49 66.83
CA ILE A 551 16.35 -17.79 66.29
C ILE A 551 17.47 -17.68 67.34
N VAL A 552 17.14 -17.39 68.61
CA VAL A 552 18.14 -17.37 69.70
C VAL A 552 18.79 -18.75 69.90
N ASN A 553 18.00 -19.84 69.82
CA ASN A 553 18.54 -21.19 69.97
C ASN A 553 19.43 -21.57 68.78
N TYR A 554 19.05 -21.21 67.55
CA TYR A 554 19.86 -21.37 66.35
C TYR A 554 21.21 -20.63 66.48
N LEU A 555 21.17 -19.31 66.70
CA LEU A 555 22.37 -18.46 66.71
C LEU A 555 23.34 -18.77 67.86
N TYR A 556 22.84 -19.14 69.04
CA TYR A 556 23.65 -19.17 70.27
C TYR A 556 23.70 -20.51 71.00
N LYS A 557 22.84 -21.47 70.65
CA LYS A 557 22.74 -22.74 71.38
C LYS A 557 22.88 -23.99 70.51
N GLY A 558 23.22 -23.83 69.22
CA GLY A 558 23.37 -24.94 68.28
C GLY A 558 22.06 -25.63 67.96
N GLY A 559 20.95 -24.88 67.97
CA GLY A 559 19.65 -25.36 67.48
C GLY A 559 19.64 -25.55 65.95
N PRO A 560 18.57 -26.16 65.41
CA PRO A 560 18.40 -26.28 63.96
C PRO A 560 18.26 -24.90 63.29
N GLU A 561 18.51 -24.85 61.98
CA GLU A 561 18.23 -23.67 61.14
C GLU A 561 16.73 -23.32 61.18
N PRO A 562 16.36 -22.03 61.08
CA PRO A 562 14.98 -21.61 60.92
C PRO A 562 14.29 -22.34 59.77
N ASN A 563 13.03 -22.71 59.99
CA ASN A 563 12.22 -23.41 58.99
C ASN A 563 10.85 -22.76 58.91
N CYS A 564 10.73 -21.93 57.88
CA CYS A 564 9.53 -21.33 57.34
C CYS A 564 9.16 -22.24 56.14
#